data_AF-A0A0D0D2J4-F1
#
_entry.id   AF-A0A0D0D2J4-F1
#
_cell.length_a   1.000
_cell.length_b   1.000
_cell.length_c   1.000
_cell.angle_alpha   90.00
_cell.angle_beta   90.00
_cell.angle_gamma   90.00
#
_symmetry.space_group_name_H-M   'P 1'
#
loop_
_entity.id
_entity.type
_entity.pdbx_description
1 polymer ?
#
loop_
_entity_poly.entity_id
_entity_poly.type
_entity_poly.pdbx_seq_one_letter_code
_entity_poly.pdbx_strand_id
1 'polypeptide(L)'
;MVKEARRVEREEIADLVKAWKGAEAARLERNKERRLVYKEEIARWNAENEQVKSERRKPRWSKPKLEKLESPFPRPSVDAHETEGQPDANIEAGSTDDGSSDNESDGGSEA
;
A
#
# COMPACT_ATOMS: atom_id res chain seq x y z
N MET A 1 -21.87 39.77 -15.00
CA MET A 1 -21.46 38.65 -15.87
C MET A 1 -20.22 37.91 -15.35
N VAL A 2 -19.15 38.58 -14.89
CA VAL A 2 -17.92 37.89 -14.41
C VAL A 2 -18.12 36.98 -13.18
N LYS A 3 -19.02 37.33 -12.26
CA LYS A 3 -19.26 36.53 -11.03
C LYS A 3 -19.90 35.17 -11.30
N GLU A 4 -20.81 35.10 -12.28
CA GLU A 4 -21.50 33.86 -12.66
C GLU A 4 -20.57 32.88 -13.37
N ALA A 5 -19.72 33.38 -14.28
CA ALA A 5 -18.72 32.56 -14.96
C ALA A 5 -17.74 31.89 -13.97
N ARG A 6 -17.30 32.63 -12.94
CA ARG A 6 -16.44 32.09 -11.88
C ARG A 6 -17.14 31.04 -11.02
N ARG A 7 -18.45 31.13 -10.83
CA ARG A 7 -19.21 30.14 -10.06
C ARG A 7 -19.29 28.82 -10.85
N VAL A 8 -19.61 28.89 -12.14
CA VAL A 8 -19.68 27.71 -13.01
C VAL A 8 -18.33 26.99 -13.08
N GLU A 9 -17.22 27.72 -13.24
CA GLU A 9 -15.88 27.15 -13.24
C GLU A 9 -15.54 26.43 -11.93
N ARG A 10 -15.91 27.00 -10.78
CA ARG A 10 -15.71 26.36 -9.47
C ARG A 10 -16.53 25.08 -9.32
N GLU A 11 -17.77 25.08 -9.82
CA GLU A 11 -18.65 23.90 -9.79
C GLU A 11 -18.10 22.78 -10.67
N GLU A 12 -17.64 23.10 -11.89
CA GLU A 12 -17.01 22.14 -12.80
C GLU A 12 -15.73 21.54 -12.21
N ILE A 13 -14.87 22.36 -11.59
CA ILE A 13 -13.67 21.86 -10.93
C ILE A 13 -14.03 21.01 -9.71
N ALA A 14 -15.06 21.39 -8.93
CA ALA A 14 -15.52 20.61 -7.80
C ALA A 14 -16.01 19.22 -8.23
N ASP A 15 -16.74 19.14 -9.34
CA ASP A 15 -17.19 17.88 -9.91
C ASP A 15 -16.03 17.02 -10.43
N LEU A 16 -15.04 17.62 -11.09
CA LEU A 16 -13.81 16.92 -11.51
C LEU A 16 -13.02 16.37 -10.32
N VAL A 17 -12.85 17.16 -9.26
CA VAL A 17 -12.17 16.73 -8.03
C VAL A 17 -12.95 15.61 -7.34
N LYS A 18 -14.29 15.68 -7.31
CA LYS A 18 -15.15 14.63 -6.75
C LYS A 18 -15.00 13.32 -7.52
N ALA A 19 -15.04 13.38 -8.86
CA ALA A 19 -14.82 12.22 -9.71
C ALA A 19 -13.43 11.62 -9.51
N TRP A 20 -12.39 12.46 -9.44
CA TRP A 20 -11.01 12.03 -9.17
C TRP A 20 -10.88 11.33 -7.82
N LYS A 21 -11.46 11.89 -6.74
CA LYS A 21 -11.46 11.25 -5.41
C LYS A 21 -12.14 9.87 -5.42
N GLY A 22 -13.26 9.74 -6.13
CA GLY A 22 -13.96 8.46 -6.28
C GLY A 22 -13.10 7.42 -7.00
N ALA A 23 -12.45 7.81 -8.10
CA ALA A 23 -11.53 6.93 -8.83
C ALA A 23 -10.33 6.52 -7.97
N GLU A 24 -9.77 7.45 -7.20
CA GLU A 24 -8.61 7.22 -6.33
C GLU A 24 -8.96 6.28 -5.17
N ALA A 25 -10.16 6.43 -4.57
CA ALA A 25 -10.65 5.50 -3.55
C ALA A 25 -10.80 4.07 -4.10
N ALA A 26 -11.38 3.92 -5.30
CA ALA A 26 -11.51 2.62 -5.94
C ALA A 26 -10.15 1.98 -6.26
N ARG A 27 -9.17 2.78 -6.72
CA ARG A 27 -7.78 2.32 -6.92
C ARG A 27 -7.16 1.81 -5.62
N LEU A 28 -7.33 2.55 -4.52
CA LEU A 28 -6.80 2.17 -3.23
C LEU A 28 -7.39 0.85 -2.75
N GLU A 29 -8.69 0.64 -2.94
CA GLU A 29 -9.35 -0.61 -2.54
C GLU A 29 -8.80 -1.82 -3.33
N ARG A 30 -8.68 -1.70 -4.65
CA ARG A 30 -8.04 -2.75 -5.47
C ARG A 30 -6.61 -3.04 -5.03
N ASN A 31 -5.85 -2.00 -4.68
CA ASN A 31 -4.48 -2.17 -4.19
C ASN A 31 -4.42 -2.85 -2.81
N LYS A 32 -5.41 -2.62 -1.93
CA LYS A 32 -5.53 -3.36 -0.66
C LYS A 32 -5.79 -4.84 -0.93
N GLU A 33 -6.74 -5.16 -1.80
CA GLU A 33 -7.06 -6.54 -2.17
C GLU A 33 -5.81 -7.26 -2.71
N ARG A 34 -5.06 -6.64 -3.63
CA ARG A 34 -3.80 -7.20 -4.14
C ARG A 34 -2.78 -7.48 -3.03
N ARG A 35 -2.67 -6.57 -2.06
CA ARG A 35 -1.78 -6.76 -0.90
C ARG A 35 -2.25 -7.89 0.01
N LEU A 36 -3.56 -8.05 0.20
CA LEU A 36 -4.13 -9.14 1.00
C LEU A 36 -3.85 -10.50 0.36
N VAL A 37 -4.14 -10.64 -0.94
CA VAL A 37 -3.85 -11.88 -1.68
C VAL A 37 -2.36 -12.24 -1.58
N TYR A 38 -1.48 -11.26 -1.78
CA TYR A 38 -0.03 -11.49 -1.64
C TYR A 38 0.37 -11.91 -0.22
N LYS A 39 -0.22 -11.31 0.83
CA LYS A 39 0.03 -11.72 2.22
C LYS A 39 -0.38 -13.19 2.45
N GLU A 40 -1.53 -13.60 1.92
CA GLU A 40 -2.00 -14.98 2.01
C GLU A 40 -1.08 -15.96 1.25
N GLU A 41 -0.61 -15.59 0.07
CA GLU A 41 0.37 -16.38 -0.70
C GLU A 41 1.69 -16.53 0.05
N ILE A 42 2.19 -15.45 0.65
CA ILE A 42 3.42 -15.49 1.44
C ILE A 42 3.24 -16.34 2.70
N ALA A 43 2.10 -16.25 3.38
CA ALA A 43 1.81 -17.08 4.55
C ALA A 43 1.81 -18.57 4.18
N ARG A 44 1.16 -18.94 3.07
CA ARG A 44 1.20 -20.32 2.55
C ARG A 44 2.61 -20.78 2.19
N TRP A 45 3.36 -19.93 1.48
CA TRP A 45 4.74 -20.23 1.11
C TRP A 45 5.66 -20.42 2.32
N ASN A 46 5.47 -19.62 3.38
CA ASN A 46 6.22 -19.78 4.63
C ASN A 46 5.88 -21.11 5.32
N ALA A 47 4.60 -21.45 5.45
CA ALA A 47 4.17 -22.71 6.05
C ALA A 47 4.73 -23.93 5.29
N GLU A 48 4.70 -23.90 3.96
CA GLU A 48 5.24 -24.97 3.12
C GLU A 48 6.77 -25.06 3.26
N ASN A 49 7.46 -23.92 3.32
CA ASN A 49 8.91 -23.89 3.56
C ASN A 49 9.29 -24.45 4.92
N GLU A 50 8.53 -24.16 5.97
CA GLU A 50 8.74 -24.70 7.31
C GLU A 50 8.60 -26.22 7.31
N GLN A 51 7.59 -26.75 6.62
CA GLN A 51 7.43 -28.19 6.40
C GLN A 51 8.62 -28.80 5.66
N VAL A 52 9.05 -28.19 4.55
CA VAL A 52 10.19 -28.71 3.77
C VAL A 52 11.50 -28.64 4.56
N LYS A 53 11.69 -27.60 5.38
CA LYS A 53 12.83 -27.48 6.31
C LYS A 53 12.81 -28.59 7.36
N SER A 54 11.65 -28.90 7.95
CA SER A 54 11.53 -29.98 8.94
C SER A 54 11.85 -31.35 8.34
N GLU A 55 11.51 -31.55 7.06
CA GLU A 55 11.89 -32.74 6.27
C GLU A 55 13.36 -32.74 5.80
N ARG A 56 14.16 -31.71 6.12
CA ARG A 56 15.55 -31.51 5.65
C ARG A 56 15.69 -31.53 4.13
N ARG A 57 14.63 -31.13 3.43
CA ARG A 57 14.59 -30.99 1.97
C ARG A 57 14.83 -29.53 1.57
N LYS A 58 15.14 -29.30 0.30
CA LYS A 58 15.24 -27.95 -0.27
C LYS A 58 13.93 -27.61 -0.99
N PRO A 59 13.28 -26.49 -0.66
CA PRO A 59 12.11 -26.03 -1.41
C PRO A 59 12.49 -25.80 -2.87
N ARG A 60 11.67 -26.31 -3.81
CA ARG A 60 11.93 -26.20 -5.25
C ARG A 60 11.22 -25.01 -5.91
N TRP A 61 10.28 -24.39 -5.20
CA TRP A 61 9.52 -23.23 -5.68
C TRP A 61 10.10 -21.91 -5.18
N SER A 62 9.93 -20.85 -5.97
CA SER A 62 10.36 -19.50 -5.62
C SER A 62 9.38 -18.81 -4.68
N LYS A 63 9.87 -17.85 -3.89
CA LYS A 63 9.02 -16.95 -3.10
C LYS A 63 8.05 -16.19 -4.03
N PRO A 64 6.75 -16.11 -3.70
CA PRO A 64 5.81 -15.23 -4.38
C PRO A 64 6.33 -13.79 -4.42
N LYS A 65 5.96 -13.03 -5.46
CA LYS A 65 6.33 -11.62 -5.62
C LYS A 65 5.07 -10.79 -5.68
N LEU A 66 5.06 -9.67 -4.97
CA LEU A 66 3.97 -8.72 -5.07
C LEU A 66 4.00 -8.06 -6.45
N GLU A 67 2.92 -8.19 -7.20
CA GLU A 67 2.76 -7.52 -8.49
C GLU A 67 2.71 -6.00 -8.32
N LYS A 68 2.94 -5.28 -9.43
CA LYS A 68 2.91 -3.81 -9.41
C LYS A 68 1.51 -3.33 -9.01
N LEU A 69 1.48 -2.47 -7.98
CA LEU A 69 0.26 -1.78 -7.57
C LEU A 69 -0.12 -0.74 -8.62
N GLU A 70 -1.41 -0.44 -8.72
CA GLU A 70 -1.91 0.60 -9.61
C GLU A 70 -1.37 1.96 -9.16
N SER A 71 -0.86 2.77 -10.08
CA SER A 71 -0.36 4.12 -9.80
C SER A 71 -1.50 5.12 -9.57
N PRO A 72 -1.30 6.16 -8.73
CA PRO A 72 -2.31 7.20 -8.52
C PRO A 72 -2.77 7.88 -9.82
N PHE A 73 -4.02 8.33 -9.85
CA PHE A 73 -4.51 9.16 -10.95
C PHE A 73 -3.95 10.59 -10.87
N PRO A 74 -3.62 11.23 -12.00
CA PRO A 74 -3.19 12.62 -11.99
C PRO A 74 -4.30 13.51 -11.41
N ARG A 75 -3.93 14.34 -10.43
CA ARG A 75 -4.88 15.26 -9.79
C ARG A 75 -5.28 16.36 -10.79
N PRO A 76 -6.56 16.70 -10.92
CA PRO A 76 -6.96 17.87 -11.71
C PRO A 76 -6.33 19.14 -11.13
N SER A 77 -5.74 19.99 -11.98
CA SER A 77 -5.15 21.26 -11.54
C SER A 77 -6.27 22.24 -11.20
N VAL A 78 -6.33 22.63 -9.94
CA VAL A 78 -7.14 23.76 -9.49
C VAL A 78 -6.13 24.89 -9.34
N ASP A 79 -6.25 25.97 -10.11
CA ASP A 79 -5.39 27.14 -9.90
C ASP A 79 -5.48 27.56 -8.44
N ALA A 80 -4.32 27.69 -7.81
CA ALA A 80 -4.11 27.71 -6.36
C ALA A 80 -4.61 29.00 -5.67
N HIS A 81 -5.91 29.28 -5.73
CA HIS A 81 -6.54 30.29 -4.89
C HIS A 81 -7.75 29.67 -4.18
N GLU A 82 -7.64 29.58 -2.84
CA GLU A 82 -8.57 28.95 -1.90
C GLU A 82 -8.36 27.41 -1.87
N THR A 83 -7.60 26.82 -0.96
CA THR A 83 -7.63 26.98 0.50
C THR A 83 -6.33 26.43 1.08
N GLU A 84 -5.64 27.25 1.88
CA GLU A 84 -4.62 26.75 2.80
C GLU A 84 -5.26 25.75 3.78
N GLY A 85 -4.62 24.59 3.95
CA GLY A 85 -4.95 23.65 5.02
C GLY A 85 -5.82 22.48 4.61
N GLN A 86 -5.18 21.42 4.10
CA GLN A 86 -5.33 20.08 4.69
C GLN A 86 -4.24 19.15 4.14
N PRO A 87 -3.15 18.88 4.88
CA PRO A 87 -2.42 17.63 4.69
C PRO A 87 -3.31 16.52 5.25
N ASP A 88 -4.21 15.96 4.44
CA ASP A 88 -4.78 14.64 4.73
C ASP A 88 -3.72 13.58 4.42
N ALA A 89 -2.59 13.72 5.11
CA ALA A 89 -1.59 12.70 5.25
C ALA A 89 -2.10 11.71 6.30
N ASN A 90 -3.17 10.98 5.98
CA ASN A 90 -3.27 9.61 6.46
C ASN A 90 -2.31 8.75 5.62
N ILE A 91 -1.03 9.12 5.67
CA ILE A 91 0.06 8.21 5.37
C ILE A 91 0.04 7.30 6.59
N GLU A 92 -0.75 6.23 6.50
CA GLU A 92 -0.59 5.05 7.33
C GLU A 92 0.84 4.58 7.10
N ALA A 93 1.75 5.14 7.90
CA ALA A 93 3.08 4.65 8.09
C ALA A 93 2.88 3.26 8.66
N GLY A 94 2.82 2.27 7.76
CA GLY A 94 2.92 0.88 8.10
C GLY A 94 4.19 0.74 8.92
N SER A 95 4.00 0.63 10.24
CA SER A 95 5.03 0.28 11.18
C SER A 95 5.60 -1.03 10.68
N THR A 96 6.81 -0.95 10.12
CA THR A 96 7.64 -2.12 9.89
C THR A 96 7.99 -2.62 11.29
N ASP A 97 7.24 -3.61 11.76
CA ASP A 97 7.63 -4.51 12.83
C ASP A 97 8.86 -5.27 12.32
N ASP A 98 10.01 -4.61 12.42
CA ASP A 98 11.32 -5.21 12.21
C ASP A 98 11.62 -6.02 13.47
N GLY A 99 11.16 -7.27 13.45
CA GLY A 99 11.51 -8.26 14.43
C GLY A 99 13.01 -8.52 14.40
N SER A 100 13.76 -7.78 15.22
CA SER A 100 15.10 -8.20 15.64
C SER A 100 14.94 -9.19 16.78
N SER A 101 14.82 -10.47 16.42
CA SER A 101 15.04 -11.58 17.34
C SER A 101 16.54 -11.80 17.43
N ASP A 102 17.20 -11.09 18.35
CA ASP A 102 18.56 -11.40 18.77
C ASP A 102 18.52 -12.63 19.70
N ASN A 103 18.40 -13.80 19.07
CA ASN A 103 18.70 -15.07 19.72
C ASN A 103 20.21 -15.31 19.60
N GLU A 104 20.98 -14.69 20.50
CA GLU A 104 22.37 -15.08 20.74
C GLU A 104 22.39 -16.45 21.40
N SER A 105 22.58 -17.46 20.56
CA SER A 105 22.94 -18.82 20.93
C SER A 105 24.47 -18.90 21.00
N ASP A 106 25.02 -19.04 22.20
CA ASP A 106 26.40 -19.49 22.45
C ASP A 106 26.31 -20.49 23.62
N GLY A 107 26.64 -21.78 23.52
CA GLY A 107 27.65 -22.39 22.67
C GLY A 107 28.91 -22.71 23.47
N GLY A 108 28.83 -23.56 24.50
CA GLY A 108 30.03 -23.93 25.27
C GLY A 108 29.88 -25.16 26.14
N SER A 109 30.22 -26.31 25.58
CA SER A 109 30.56 -27.51 26.35
C SER A 109 31.95 -27.34 26.97
N GLU A 110 32.15 -27.73 28.23
CA GLU A 110 33.44 -28.25 28.68
C GLU A 110 33.30 -29.09 29.97
N ALA A 111 33.85 -30.31 29.88
CA ALA A 111 34.31 -31.28 30.91
C ALA A 111 33.47 -31.57 32.16
#